data_AF-A7MZL2-F1
#
_entry.id   AF-A7MZL2-F1
#
_cell.length_a   1.000
_cell.length_b   1.000
_cell.length_c   1.000
_cell.angle_alpha   90.00
_cell.angle_beta   90.00
_cell.angle_gamma   90.00
#
_symmetry.space_group_name_H-M   'P 1'
#
loop_
_entity.id
_entity.type
_entity.pdbx_description
1 polymer ?
#
loop_
_entity_poly.entity_id
_entity_poly.type
_entity_poly.pdbx_seq_one_letter_code
_entity_poly.pdbx_strand_id
1 'polypeptide(L)'
;MTYMIPMSLSFGITIRVGHALGEQKLETASHRGLVGIITAALLSLISVGFFLLFPEWIIRLYTTDPVVSATAATLLMFTAMYQFSDALQTSANGALRGYKDTKIPMILAILAYWGLALPLGMMLGITDEIVPAMGEEGFWIGILTGLNTAAIAMLIRLTLVIKNYNQTTEVNTASQPELAIQ
;
A
#
# COMPACT_ATOMS: atom_id res chain seq x y z
N MET A 1 -9.07 -1.66 -14.95
CA MET A 1 -8.04 -0.66 -15.32
C MET A 1 -7.27 -0.15 -14.11
N THR A 2 -7.93 0.12 -12.98
CA THR A 2 -7.33 0.83 -11.84
C THR A 2 -6.29 0.03 -11.04
N TYR A 3 -6.26 -1.30 -11.14
CA TYR A 3 -5.23 -2.15 -10.49
C TYR A 3 -3.91 -2.24 -11.28
N MET A 4 -3.96 -2.13 -12.61
CA MET A 4 -2.76 -2.25 -13.45
C MET A 4 -1.86 -1.00 -13.36
N ILE A 5 -2.43 0.16 -13.04
CA ILE A 5 -1.69 1.42 -12.92
C ILE A 5 -0.76 1.40 -11.68
N PRO A 6 -1.24 1.11 -10.44
CA PRO A 6 -0.37 0.95 -9.28
C PRO A 6 0.65 -0.16 -9.44
N MET A 7 0.27 -1.28 -10.04
CA MET A 7 1.19 -2.39 -10.29
C MET A 7 2.35 -1.98 -11.22
N SER A 8 2.05 -1.28 -12.31
CA SER A 8 3.07 -0.80 -13.25
C SER A 8 4.02 0.22 -12.60
N LEU A 9 3.48 1.10 -11.76
CA LEU A 9 4.27 2.04 -10.96
C LEU A 9 5.19 1.31 -9.98
N SER A 10 4.68 0.29 -9.28
CA SER A 10 5.46 -0.53 -8.36
C SER A 10 6.66 -1.18 -9.04
N PHE A 11 6.51 -1.70 -10.26
CA PHE A 11 7.63 -2.20 -11.06
C PHE A 11 8.64 -1.11 -11.43
N GLY A 12 8.16 0.07 -11.86
CA GLY A 12 9.04 1.21 -12.15
C GLY A 12 9.84 1.68 -10.92
N ILE A 13 9.21 1.73 -9.75
CA ILE A 13 9.87 2.04 -8.47
C ILE A 13 10.94 1.00 -8.15
N THR A 14 10.60 -0.29 -8.28
CA THR A 14 11.52 -1.41 -8.05
C THR A 14 12.80 -1.26 -8.88
N ILE A 15 12.66 -0.97 -10.18
CA ILE A 15 13.81 -0.82 -11.10
C ILE A 15 14.65 0.42 -10.72
N ARG A 16 14.02 1.58 -10.47
CA ARG A 16 14.75 2.82 -10.13
C ARG A 16 15.48 2.73 -8.80
N VAL A 17 14.86 2.11 -7.80
CA VAL A 17 15.48 1.87 -6.48
C VAL A 17 16.60 0.85 -6.62
N GLY A 18 16.39 -0.27 -7.33
CA GLY A 18 17.42 -1.28 -7.57
C GLY A 18 18.65 -0.73 -8.30
N HIS A 19 18.45 0.13 -9.30
CA HIS A 19 19.55 0.78 -10.03
C HIS A 19 20.33 1.76 -9.14
N ALA A 20 19.62 2.60 -8.37
CA ALA A 20 20.26 3.56 -7.47
C ALA A 20 21.03 2.86 -6.32
N LEU A 21 20.53 1.71 -5.85
CA LEU A 21 21.23 0.86 -4.89
C LEU A 21 22.54 0.29 -5.48
N GLY A 22 22.52 -0.08 -6.78
CA GLY A 22 23.70 -0.54 -7.51
C GLY A 22 24.78 0.53 -7.70
N GLU A 23 24.40 1.82 -7.76
CA GLU A 23 25.32 2.96 -7.84
C GLU A 23 25.90 3.40 -6.48
N GLN A 24 25.61 2.70 -5.37
CA GLN A 24 26.01 3.07 -3.99
C GLN A 24 25.49 4.44 -3.50
N LYS A 25 24.57 5.09 -4.23
CA LYS A 25 23.96 6.37 -3.85
C LYS A 25 22.66 6.15 -3.07
N LEU A 26 22.79 5.68 -1.83
CA LEU A 26 21.67 5.27 -0.97
C LEU A 26 20.71 6.42 -0.63
N GLU A 27 21.24 7.63 -0.46
CA GLU A 27 20.43 8.83 -0.20
C GLU A 27 19.54 9.18 -1.40
N THR A 28 20.04 8.98 -2.62
CA THR A 28 19.26 9.18 -3.84
C THR A 28 18.25 8.05 -4.05
N ALA A 29 18.57 6.82 -3.61
CA ALA A 29 17.67 5.66 -3.70
C ALA A 29 16.44 5.82 -2.79
N SER A 30 16.64 6.29 -1.56
CA SER A 30 15.54 6.52 -0.60
C SER A 30 14.60 7.62 -1.07
N HIS A 31 15.15 8.73 -1.56
CA HIS A 31 14.36 9.84 -2.08
C HIS A 31 13.56 9.42 -3.33
N ARG A 32 14.17 8.66 -4.25
CA ARG A 32 13.49 8.14 -5.44
C ARG A 32 12.39 7.15 -5.11
N GLY A 33 12.59 6.29 -4.10
CA GLY A 33 11.57 5.37 -3.61
C GLY A 33 10.38 6.09 -3.00
N LEU A 34 10.63 7.09 -2.17
CA LEU A 34 9.60 7.88 -1.49
C LEU A 34 8.79 8.73 -2.49
N VAL A 35 9.45 9.39 -3.44
CA VAL A 35 8.79 10.12 -4.54
C VAL A 35 7.94 9.18 -5.39
N GLY A 36 8.41 7.95 -5.65
CA GLY A 36 7.66 6.91 -6.34
C GLY A 36 6.37 6.51 -5.61
N ILE A 37 6.44 6.34 -4.30
CA ILE A 37 5.26 6.02 -3.48
C ILE A 37 4.28 7.19 -3.45
N ILE A 38 4.76 8.43 -3.30
CA ILE A 38 3.91 9.63 -3.32
C ILE A 38 3.20 9.77 -4.68
N THR A 39 3.92 9.58 -5.78
CA THR A 39 3.32 9.67 -7.12
C THR A 39 2.28 8.57 -7.37
N ALA A 40 2.52 7.35 -6.91
CA ALA A 40 1.52 6.28 -6.95
C ALA A 40 0.29 6.59 -6.09
N ALA A 41 0.49 7.15 -4.89
CA ALA A 41 -0.60 7.57 -4.01
C ALA A 41 -1.44 8.70 -4.64
N LEU A 42 -0.81 9.70 -5.25
CA LEU A 42 -1.49 10.79 -5.95
C LEU A 42 -2.31 10.30 -7.15
N LEU A 43 -1.76 9.40 -7.97
CA LEU A 43 -2.51 8.81 -9.10
C LEU A 43 -3.69 7.97 -8.63
N SER A 44 -3.53 7.27 -7.52
CA SER A 44 -4.61 6.50 -6.91
C SER A 44 -5.69 7.41 -6.32
N LEU A 45 -5.29 8.54 -5.73
CA LEU A 45 -6.22 9.56 -5.26
C LEU A 45 -7.04 10.19 -6.40
N ILE A 46 -6.41 10.44 -7.55
CA ILE A 46 -7.12 10.91 -8.76
C ILE A 46 -8.14 9.86 -9.23
N SER A 47 -7.76 8.58 -9.21
CA SER A 47 -8.64 7.47 -9.60
C SER A 47 -9.82 7.32 -8.64
N VAL A 48 -9.56 7.43 -7.33
CA VAL A 48 -10.58 7.47 -6.27
C VAL A 48 -11.52 8.66 -6.43
N GLY A 49 -10.97 9.84 -6.74
CA GLY A 49 -11.76 11.03 -7.04
C GLY A 49 -12.72 10.80 -8.20
N PHE A 50 -12.29 10.12 -9.26
CA PHE A 50 -13.16 9.74 -10.38
C PHE A 50 -14.30 8.81 -9.95
N PHE A 51 -14.02 7.81 -9.10
CA PHE A 51 -15.04 6.91 -8.57
C PHE A 51 -16.05 7.62 -7.67
N LEU A 52 -15.61 8.61 -6.89
CA LEU A 52 -16.47 9.37 -5.98
C LEU A 52 -17.24 10.50 -6.68
N LEU A 53 -16.73 11.04 -7.78
CA LEU A 53 -17.39 12.10 -8.56
C LEU A 53 -18.42 11.57 -9.56
N PHE A 54 -18.25 10.34 -10.07
CA PHE A 54 -19.18 9.72 -11.02
C PHE A 54 -19.79 8.38 -10.56
N PRO A 55 -20.24 8.22 -9.30
CA PRO A 55 -20.80 6.95 -8.81
C PRO A 55 -22.12 6.64 -9.51
N GLU A 56 -23.01 7.63 -9.69
CA GLU A 56 -24.32 7.44 -10.33
C GLU A 56 -24.21 6.99 -11.79
N TRP A 57 -23.19 7.46 -12.50
CA TRP A 57 -22.98 7.11 -13.91
C TRP A 57 -22.55 5.65 -14.06
N ILE A 58 -21.70 5.16 -13.14
CA ILE A 58 -21.26 3.76 -13.08
C ILE A 58 -22.42 2.86 -12.66
N ILE A 59 -23.18 3.27 -11.63
CA ILE A 59 -24.29 2.49 -11.10
C ILE A 59 -25.41 2.35 -12.13
N ARG A 60 -25.79 3.43 -12.81
CA ARG A 60 -26.80 3.41 -13.89
C ARG A 60 -26.42 2.53 -15.08
N LEU A 61 -25.13 2.32 -15.31
CA LEU A 61 -24.65 1.44 -16.37
C LEU A 61 -24.90 -0.04 -16.04
N TYR A 62 -24.92 -0.40 -14.75
CA TYR A 62 -25.08 -1.77 -14.28
C TYR A 62 -26.51 -2.10 -13.84
N THR A 63 -27.26 -1.13 -13.29
CA THR A 63 -28.63 -1.36 -12.86
C THR A 63 -29.45 -0.07 -12.83
N THR A 64 -30.75 -0.20 -13.08
CA THR A 64 -31.74 0.89 -12.94
C THR A 64 -32.61 0.74 -11.68
N ASP A 65 -32.43 -0.34 -10.93
CA ASP A 65 -33.20 -0.60 -9.70
C ASP A 65 -32.70 0.29 -8.54
N PRO A 66 -33.57 1.10 -7.90
CA PRO A 66 -33.19 2.00 -6.82
C PRO A 66 -32.67 1.30 -5.56
N VAL A 67 -33.09 0.07 -5.26
CA VAL A 67 -32.62 -0.69 -4.09
C VAL A 67 -31.18 -1.17 -4.30
N VAL A 68 -30.89 -1.64 -5.51
CA VAL A 68 -29.53 -2.08 -5.89
C VAL A 68 -28.61 -0.87 -6.05
N SER A 69 -29.13 0.28 -6.49
CA SER A 69 -28.37 1.53 -6.62
C SER A 69 -27.83 2.03 -5.27
N ALA A 70 -28.65 2.01 -4.22
CA ALA A 70 -28.23 2.44 -2.89
C ALA A 70 -27.10 1.56 -2.33
N THR A 71 -27.23 0.24 -2.49
CA THR A 71 -26.21 -0.74 -2.06
C THR A 71 -24.92 -0.66 -2.91
N ALA A 72 -25.05 -0.39 -4.21
CA ALA A 72 -23.91 -0.19 -5.08
C ALA A 72 -23.12 1.07 -4.73
N ALA A 73 -23.78 2.13 -4.27
CA ALA A 73 -23.13 3.37 -3.85
C ALA A 73 -22.26 3.20 -2.59
N THR A 74 -22.73 2.46 -1.58
CA THR A 74 -21.94 2.13 -0.39
C THR A 74 -20.74 1.25 -0.74
N LEU A 75 -20.95 0.21 -1.56
CA LEU A 75 -19.85 -0.66 -2.05
C LEU A 75 -18.80 0.11 -2.87
N LEU A 76 -19.22 1.08 -3.69
CA LEU A 76 -18.32 1.98 -4.42
C LEU A 76 -17.44 2.80 -3.48
N MET A 77 -18.01 3.29 -2.36
CA MET A 77 -17.26 4.04 -1.36
C MET A 77 -16.18 3.17 -0.69
N PHE A 78 -16.53 1.93 -0.31
CA PHE A 78 -15.57 0.97 0.23
C PHE A 78 -14.48 0.59 -0.78
N THR A 79 -14.86 0.42 -2.05
CA THR A 79 -13.92 0.10 -3.14
C THR A 79 -12.93 1.24 -3.37
N ALA A 80 -13.39 2.49 -3.29
CA ALA A 80 -12.55 3.66 -3.40
C ALA A 80 -11.52 3.75 -2.25
N MET A 81 -11.94 3.50 -1.01
CA MET A 81 -11.00 3.43 0.12
C MET A 81 -9.99 2.29 -0.03
N TYR A 82 -10.46 1.12 -0.47
CA TYR A 82 -9.60 -0.05 -0.71
C TYR A 82 -8.51 0.26 -1.73
N GLN A 83 -8.87 0.93 -2.82
CA GLN A 83 -7.97 1.32 -3.91
C GLN A 83 -6.78 2.14 -3.41
N PHE A 84 -7.02 3.11 -2.52
CA PHE A 84 -5.99 3.97 -1.98
C PHE A 84 -4.98 3.19 -1.12
N SER A 85 -5.49 2.36 -0.21
CA SER A 85 -4.66 1.53 0.67
C SER A 85 -3.87 0.47 -0.11
N ASP A 86 -4.49 -0.16 -1.12
CA ASP A 86 -3.85 -1.15 -1.99
C ASP A 86 -2.70 -0.54 -2.80
N ALA A 87 -2.88 0.68 -3.33
CA ALA A 87 -1.83 1.36 -4.07
C ALA A 87 -0.62 1.72 -3.19
N LEU A 88 -0.86 2.18 -1.95
CA LEU A 88 0.20 2.44 -0.96
C LEU A 88 0.97 1.16 -0.64
N GLN A 89 0.25 0.07 -0.32
CA GLN A 89 0.84 -1.23 -0.01
C GLN A 89 1.66 -1.77 -1.19
N THR A 90 1.11 -1.74 -2.41
CA THR A 90 1.75 -2.26 -3.62
C THR A 90 2.99 -1.46 -4.00
N SER A 91 2.96 -0.14 -3.82
CA SER A 91 4.11 0.74 -4.09
C SER A 91 5.23 0.55 -3.07
N ALA A 92 4.87 0.44 -1.77
CA ALA A 92 5.83 0.14 -0.72
C ALA A 92 6.48 -1.24 -0.92
N ASN A 93 5.70 -2.25 -1.28
CA ASN A 93 6.20 -3.59 -1.59
C ASN A 93 7.16 -3.59 -2.79
N GLY A 94 6.88 -2.80 -3.83
CA GLY A 94 7.80 -2.59 -4.96
C GLY A 94 9.14 -1.99 -4.54
N ALA A 95 9.10 -0.94 -3.72
CA ALA A 95 10.32 -0.34 -3.17
C ALA A 95 11.13 -1.35 -2.35
N LEU A 96 10.49 -2.10 -1.45
CA LEU A 96 11.11 -3.15 -0.63
C LEU A 96 11.74 -4.28 -1.47
N ARG A 97 11.09 -4.69 -2.56
CA ARG A 97 11.66 -5.62 -3.55
C ARG A 97 12.91 -5.06 -4.21
N GLY A 98 12.95 -3.75 -4.48
CA GLY A 98 14.15 -3.05 -4.98
C GLY A 98 15.33 -3.12 -4.01
N TYR A 99 15.06 -3.10 -2.69
CA TYR A 99 16.04 -3.32 -1.63
C TYR A 99 16.35 -4.81 -1.35
N LYS A 100 15.79 -5.74 -2.13
CA LYS A 100 15.89 -7.21 -1.94
C LYS A 100 15.29 -7.73 -0.62
N ASP A 101 14.48 -6.94 0.09
CA ASP A 101 13.75 -7.38 1.30
C ASP A 101 12.32 -7.80 0.93
N THR A 102 12.14 -9.08 0.58
CA THR A 102 10.83 -9.62 0.14
C THR A 102 10.18 -10.57 1.15
N LYS A 103 10.96 -11.11 2.09
CA LYS A 103 10.46 -12.06 3.10
C LYS A 103 9.60 -11.36 4.16
N ILE A 104 10.05 -10.21 4.65
CA ILE A 104 9.34 -9.47 5.70
C ILE A 104 7.99 -8.94 5.20
N PRO A 105 7.88 -8.30 4.00
CA PRO A 105 6.60 -7.86 3.47
C PRO A 105 5.60 -9.00 3.27
N MET A 106 6.06 -10.18 2.86
CA MET A 106 5.21 -11.37 2.70
C MET A 106 4.60 -11.81 4.04
N ILE A 107 5.41 -11.91 5.10
CA ILE A 107 4.94 -12.31 6.43
C ILE A 107 3.96 -11.25 6.98
N LEU A 108 4.28 -9.97 6.83
CA LEU A 108 3.40 -8.87 7.26
C LEU A 108 2.05 -8.91 6.55
N ALA A 109 2.04 -9.17 5.24
CA ALA A 109 0.80 -9.32 4.48
C ALA A 109 -0.03 -10.49 5.01
N ILE A 110 0.58 -11.66 5.19
CA ILE A 110 -0.12 -12.84 5.74
C ILE A 110 -0.72 -12.52 7.11
N LEU A 111 0.05 -11.94 8.02
CA LEU A 111 -0.44 -11.59 9.37
C LEU A 111 -1.55 -10.54 9.34
N ALA A 112 -1.47 -9.54 8.47
CA ALA A 112 -2.50 -8.52 8.36
C ALA A 112 -3.80 -9.07 7.77
N TYR A 113 -3.74 -9.89 6.72
CA TYR A 113 -4.93 -10.46 6.10
C TYR A 113 -5.53 -11.60 6.93
N TRP A 114 -4.71 -12.51 7.44
CA TRP A 114 -5.19 -13.66 8.22
C TRP A 114 -5.40 -13.36 9.69
N GLY A 115 -4.53 -12.56 10.31
CA GLY A 115 -4.57 -12.29 11.74
C GLY A 115 -5.46 -11.11 12.12
N LEU A 116 -5.65 -10.13 11.23
CA LEU A 116 -6.49 -8.96 11.50
C LEU A 116 -7.74 -8.94 10.64
N ALA A 117 -7.63 -9.00 9.31
CA ALA A 117 -8.78 -8.80 8.43
C ALA A 117 -9.86 -9.88 8.60
N LEU A 118 -9.46 -11.15 8.68
CA LEU A 118 -10.38 -12.28 8.87
C LEU A 118 -11.09 -12.25 10.23
N PRO A 119 -10.38 -12.14 11.37
CA PRO A 119 -11.02 -12.08 12.68
C PRO A 119 -11.90 -10.84 12.88
N LEU A 120 -11.44 -9.66 12.42
CA LEU A 120 -12.24 -8.44 12.46
C LEU A 120 -13.47 -8.53 11.55
N GLY A 121 -13.32 -9.05 10.34
CA GLY A 121 -14.43 -9.23 9.41
C GLY A 121 -15.49 -10.19 9.96
N MET A 122 -15.08 -11.31 10.57
CA MET A 122 -16.02 -12.23 11.23
C MET A 122 -16.66 -11.60 12.47
N MET A 123 -15.90 -10.88 13.29
CA MET A 123 -16.45 -10.21 14.47
C MET A 123 -17.49 -9.15 14.12
N LEU A 124 -17.21 -8.27 13.14
CA LEU A 124 -18.13 -7.20 12.76
C LEU A 124 -19.27 -7.67 11.85
N GLY A 125 -19.06 -8.73 11.07
CA GLY A 125 -20.05 -9.23 10.11
C GLY A 125 -21.05 -10.23 10.70
N ILE A 126 -20.62 -11.04 11.68
CA ILE A 126 -21.41 -12.18 12.18
C ILE A 126 -21.81 -12.00 13.65
N THR A 127 -21.04 -11.25 14.44
CA THR A 127 -21.21 -11.23 15.89
C THR A 127 -21.91 -9.94 16.37
N ASP A 128 -23.03 -10.08 17.09
CA ASP A 128 -23.78 -8.96 17.72
C ASP A 128 -23.14 -8.43 19.03
N GLU A 129 -21.95 -8.91 19.40
CA GLU A 129 -21.31 -8.66 20.71
C GLU A 129 -20.82 -7.21 20.89
N ILE A 130 -20.52 -6.48 19.81
CA ILE A 130 -19.91 -5.13 19.87
C ILE A 130 -20.73 -4.10 19.07
N VAL A 131 -21.27 -4.49 17.91
CA VAL A 131 -22.11 -3.67 17.02
C VAL A 131 -23.19 -4.59 16.44
N PRO A 132 -24.45 -4.15 16.25
CA PRO A 132 -25.45 -4.95 15.57
C PRO A 132 -24.94 -5.42 14.20
N ALA A 133 -25.18 -6.70 13.87
CA ALA A 133 -24.63 -7.35 12.69
C ALA A 133 -24.80 -6.49 11.42
N MET A 134 -23.70 -5.88 10.96
CA MET A 134 -23.68 -5.01 9.77
C MET A 134 -23.65 -5.82 8.46
N GLY A 135 -23.71 -7.16 8.55
CA GLY A 135 -23.72 -8.06 7.41
C GLY A 135 -22.48 -7.90 6.52
N GLU A 136 -22.70 -7.57 5.26
CA GLU A 136 -21.66 -7.38 4.24
C GLU A 136 -20.73 -6.19 4.51
N GLU A 137 -21.21 -5.11 5.13
CA GLU A 137 -20.40 -3.93 5.42
C GLU A 137 -19.31 -4.24 6.45
N GLY A 138 -19.60 -5.11 7.43
CA GLY A 138 -18.63 -5.54 8.45
C GLY A 138 -17.41 -6.26 7.85
N PHE A 139 -17.63 -7.06 6.80
CA PHE A 139 -16.53 -7.71 6.07
C PHE A 139 -15.66 -6.70 5.30
N TRP A 140 -16.28 -5.70 4.68
CA TRP A 140 -15.54 -4.64 3.98
C TRP A 140 -14.67 -3.84 4.94
N ILE A 141 -15.20 -3.49 6.12
CA ILE A 141 -14.44 -2.79 7.17
C ILE A 141 -13.26 -3.66 7.63
N GLY A 142 -13.46 -4.95 7.89
CA GLY A 142 -12.38 -5.87 8.26
C GLY A 142 -11.25 -5.92 7.22
N ILE A 143 -11.61 -6.04 5.94
CA ILE A 143 -10.66 -6.01 4.82
C ILE A 143 -9.92 -4.67 4.78
N LEU A 144 -10.63 -3.54 4.83
CA LEU A 144 -10.06 -2.19 4.82
C LEU A 144 -9.08 -1.96 5.97
N THR A 145 -9.42 -2.39 7.18
CA THR A 145 -8.53 -2.28 8.33
C THR A 145 -7.28 -3.13 8.11
N GLY A 146 -7.42 -4.37 7.64
CA GLY A 146 -6.29 -5.24 7.31
C GLY A 146 -5.35 -4.65 6.26
N LEU A 147 -5.90 -4.10 5.17
CA LEU A 147 -5.12 -3.42 4.13
C LEU A 147 -4.39 -2.19 4.65
N ASN A 148 -5.06 -1.36 5.45
CA ASN A 148 -4.44 -0.18 6.04
C ASN A 148 -3.31 -0.56 6.99
N THR A 149 -3.51 -1.56 7.86
CA THR A 149 -2.44 -2.05 8.73
C THR A 149 -1.27 -2.59 7.93
N ALA A 150 -1.51 -3.39 6.88
CA ALA A 150 -0.46 -3.90 6.01
C ALA A 150 0.29 -2.77 5.27
N ALA A 151 -0.43 -1.78 4.74
CA ALA A 151 0.17 -0.62 4.08
C ALA A 151 1.09 0.16 5.02
N ILE A 152 0.61 0.47 6.23
CA ILE A 152 1.38 1.17 7.27
C ILE A 152 2.60 0.33 7.67
N ALA A 153 2.44 -0.97 7.91
CA ALA A 153 3.53 -1.86 8.29
C ALA A 153 4.62 -1.93 7.20
N MET A 154 4.24 -2.00 5.92
CA MET A 154 5.19 -1.98 4.81
C MET A 154 5.91 -0.64 4.66
N LEU A 155 5.22 0.49 4.85
CA LEU A 155 5.83 1.82 4.83
C LEU A 155 6.82 2.03 5.99
N ILE A 156 6.48 1.57 7.19
CA ILE A 156 7.38 1.59 8.35
C ILE A 156 8.60 0.73 8.05
N ARG A 157 8.41 -0.50 7.53
CA ARG A 157 9.51 -1.39 7.17
C ARG A 157 10.43 -0.77 6.13
N LEU A 158 9.90 -0.13 5.11
CA LEU A 158 10.68 0.58 4.11
C LEU A 158 11.56 1.66 4.73
N THR A 159 10.99 2.49 5.62
CA THR A 159 11.75 3.54 6.33
C THR A 159 12.87 2.96 7.21
N LEU A 160 12.61 1.83 7.89
CA LEU A 160 13.61 1.13 8.69
C LEU A 160 14.75 0.56 7.83
N VAL A 161 14.42 -0.05 6.69
CA VAL A 161 15.42 -0.58 5.75
C VAL A 161 16.29 0.56 5.22
N ILE A 162 15.68 1.68 4.82
CA ILE A 162 16.39 2.88 4.38
C ILE A 162 17.36 3.38 5.47
N LYS A 163 16.90 3.47 6.73
CA LYS A 163 17.71 3.96 7.85
C LYS A 163 18.93 3.06 8.11
N ASN A 164 18.73 1.74 8.11
CA ASN A 164 19.81 0.78 8.32
C ASN A 164 20.87 0.85 7.21
N TYR A 165 20.45 1.09 5.97
CA TYR A 165 21.35 1.27 4.83
C TYR A 165 22.21 2.54 4.97
N ASN A 166 21.62 3.67 5.35
CA ASN A 166 22.36 4.92 5.57
C ASN A 166 23.42 4.78 6.68
N GLN A 167 23.09 4.12 7.79
CA GLN A 167 24.03 3.89 8.90
C GLN A 167 25.22 3.02 8.49
N THR A 168 25.01 2.01 7.66
CA THR A 168 26.08 1.13 7.18
C THR A 168 27.09 1.90 6.30
N THR A 169 26.63 2.89 5.54
CA THR A 169 27.49 3.72 4.69
C THR A 169 28.24 4.79 5.47
N GLU A 170 27.62 5.42 6.47
CA GLU A 170 28.34 6.37 7.35
C GLU A 170 29.48 5.67 8.11
N VAL A 171 29.25 4.46 8.63
CA VAL A 171 30.28 3.67 9.32
C VAL A 171 31.41 3.24 8.39
N ASN A 172 31.10 2.80 7.16
CA ASN A 172 32.13 2.44 6.17
C ASN A 172 32.98 3.66 5.74
N THR A 173 32.35 4.82 5.54
CA THR A 173 33.06 6.04 5.15
C THR A 173 33.95 6.57 6.29
N ALA A 174 33.47 6.49 7.54
CA ALA A 174 34.25 6.86 8.73
C ALA A 174 35.42 5.91 9.02
N SER A 175 35.39 4.68 8.50
CA SER A 175 36.47 3.69 8.63
C SER A 175 37.55 3.77 7.54
N GLN A 176 37.38 4.62 6.51
CA GLN A 176 38.35 4.80 5.41
C GLN A 176 39.16 6.14 5.37
N PRO A 177 39.45 6.86 6.47
CA PRO A 177 40.26 8.08 6.38
C PRO A 177 41.77 7.82 6.16
N GLU A 178 42.29 6.59 6.34
CA GLU A 178 43.73 6.31 6.30
C GLU A 178 44.35 6.08 4.91
N LEU A 179 43.54 5.84 3.87
CA LEU A 179 44.04 5.54 2.51
C LEU A 179 44.13 6.76 1.57
N ALA A 180 43.77 7.95 2.05
CA ALA A 180 43.84 9.20 1.27
C ALA A 180 45.14 10.01 1.49
N ILE A 181 46.06 9.51 2.33
CA ILE A 181 47.34 10.16 2.65
C ILE A 181 48.56 9.32 2.20
N GLN A 182 48.34 8.23 1.47
CA GLN A 182 49.41 7.51 0.75
C GLN A 182 49.16 7.54 -0.75
#